data_AF-A0A6M9PHE3-F1
#
_entry.id   AF-A0A6M9PHE3-F1
#
_cell.length_a   1.000
_cell.length_b   1.000
_cell.length_c   1.000
_cell.angle_alpha   90.00
_cell.angle_beta   90.00
_cell.angle_gamma   90.00
#
_symmetry.space_group_name_H-M   'P 1'
#
loop_
_entity.id
_entity.type
_entity.pdbx_description
1 polymer ?
#
loop_
_entity_poly.entity_id
_entity_poly.type
_entity_poly.pdbx_seq_one_letter_code
_entity_poly.pdbx_strand_id
1 'polypeptide(L)' 'MGVCTTLYDEICQGCGRTLGEVSNWVFFSQEEKDSVWKRIRADGTAMRFQRQVKNT' A
#
# COMPACT_ATOMS: atom_id res chain seq x y z
N MET A 1 -10.75 10.77 -1.45
CA MET A 1 -9.56 10.96 -0.59
C MET A 1 -9.18 9.62 0.00
N GLY A 2 -7.97 9.11 -0.28
CA GLY A 2 -7.47 7.90 0.37
C GLY A 2 -6.82 8.27 1.70
N VAL A 3 -7.11 7.55 2.77
CA VAL A 3 -6.38 7.71 4.03
C VAL A 3 -5.01 7.04 3.87
N CYS A 4 -3.92 7.75 4.18
CA CYS A 4 -2.58 7.18 4.22
C CYS A 4 -2.11 7.18 5.66
N THR A 5 -1.82 5.99 6.19
CA THR A 5 -1.41 5.79 7.58
C THR A 5 0.07 5.45 7.72
N THR A 6 0.88 5.62 6.66
CA THR A 6 2.35 5.34 6.65
C THR A 6 3.16 6.04 7.73
N LEU A 7 2.63 7.09 8.37
CA LEU A 7 3.29 7.81 9.46
C LEU A 7 2.98 7.20 10.84
N TYR A 8 2.02 6.29 10.92
CA TYR A 8 1.51 5.71 12.17
C TYR A 8 1.63 4.18 12.19
N ASP A 9 1.49 3.54 11.03
CA ASP A 9 1.59 2.10 10.86
C ASP A 9 2.85 1.70 10.08
N GLU A 10 3.42 0.53 10.41
CA GLU A 10 4.52 -0.06 9.64
C GLU A 10 4.13 -0.35 8.18
N ILE A 11 2.89 -0.79 7.98
CA ILE A 11 2.25 -0.99 6.68
C ILE A 11 1.00 -0.12 6.61
N CYS A 12 0.97 0.81 5.66
CA CYS A 12 -0.16 1.71 5.49
C CYS A 12 -1.44 0.93 5.14
N GLN A 13 -2.45 1.07 6.00
CA GLN A 13 -3.76 0.43 5.84
C GLN A 13 -4.49 0.91 4.57
N GLY A 14 -4.16 2.11 4.08
CA GLY A 14 -4.73 2.64 2.84
C GLY A 14 -4.13 2.01 1.57
N CYS A 15 -2.80 2.09 1.44
CA CYS A 15 -2.11 1.75 0.18
C CYS A 15 -1.33 0.42 0.20
N GLY A 16 -1.06 -0.14 1.39
CA GLY A 16 -0.33 -1.39 1.61
C GLY A 16 1.19 -1.26 1.59
N ARG A 17 1.73 -0.04 1.52
CA ARG A 17 3.17 0.23 1.46
C ARG A 17 3.77 0.52 2.83
N THR A 18 5.05 0.20 3.00
CA THR A 18 5.86 0.69 4.12
C THR A 18 6.22 2.16 3.93
N LEU A 19 6.66 2.81 5.01
CA LEU A 19 7.25 4.15 4.93
C LEU A 19 8.44 4.18 3.95
N GLY A 20 9.34 3.19 4.02
CA GLY A 20 10.52 3.10 3.15
C GLY A 20 10.17 3.00 1.67
N GLU A 21 9.17 2.20 1.30
CA GLU A 21 8.68 2.09 -0.08
C GLU A 21 8.03 3.39 -0.58
N VAL A 22 7.35 4.13 0.31
CA VAL A 22 6.74 5.42 -0.06
C VAL A 22 7.81 6.50 -0.21
N SER A 23 8.74 6.61 0.74
CA SER A 23 9.81 7.62 0.71
C SER A 23 10.77 7.42 -0.46
N ASN A 24 11.07 6.17 -0.83
CA ASN A 24 12.07 5.87 -1.85
C ASN A 24 11.48 5.52 -3.22
N TRP A 25 10.16 5.63 -3.41
CA TRP A 25 9.47 5.16 -4.62
C TRP A 25 10.09 5.65 -5.94
N VAL A 26 10.56 6.90 -5.97
CA VAL A 26 11.15 7.53 -7.16
C VAL A 26 12.51 6.94 -7.52
N PHE A 27 13.22 6.35 -6.57
CA PHE A 27 14.54 5.74 -6.77
C PHE A 27 14.47 4.26 -7.12
N PHE A 28 13.30 3.63 -6.97
CA PHE A 28 13.14 2.21 -7.26
C PHE A 28 13.19 1.92 -8.77
N SER A 29 13.86 0.83 -9.12
CA SER A 29 13.80 0.23 -10.45
C SER A 29 12.39 -0.29 -10.75
N GLN A 30 12.15 -0.70 -12.01
CA GLN A 30 10.86 -1.28 -12.39
C GLN A 30 10.63 -2.61 -11.65
N GLU A 31 11.66 -3.43 -11.52
CA GLU A 31 11.62 -4.73 -10.84
C GLU A 31 11.30 -4.57 -9.35
N GLU A 32 11.88 -3.57 -8.69
CA GLU A 32 11.59 -3.26 -7.29
C GLU A 32 10.13 -2.82 -7.12
N LYS A 33 9.63 -1.95 -8.01
CA LYS A 33 8.22 -1.53 -8.01
C LYS A 33 7.29 -2.72 -8.22
N ASP A 34 7.63 -3.63 -9.12
CA ASP A 34 6.82 -4.82 -9.42
C ASP A 34 6.80 -5.78 -8.23
N SER A 35 7.92 -5.94 -7.53
CA SER A 35 7.99 -6.72 -6.28
C SER A 35 7.04 -6.15 -5.21
N VAL A 36 7.06 -4.83 -5.00
CA VAL A 36 6.13 -4.14 -4.08
C VAL A 36 4.68 -4.37 -4.51
N TRP A 37 4.35 -4.23 -5.79
CA TRP A 37 3.01 -4.47 -6.31
C TRP A 37 2.56 -5.92 -6.16
N LYS A 38 3.47 -6.88 -6.34
CA LYS A 38 3.18 -8.31 -6.14
C LYS A 38 2.87 -8.59 -4.68
N ARG A 39 3.67 -8.06 -3.74
CA ARG A 39 3.44 -8.17 -2.29
C ARG A 39 2.08 -7.61 -1.90
N ILE A 40 1.79 -6.36 -2.29
CA ILE A 40 0.56 -5.67 -1.93
C ILE A 40 -0.69 -6.42 -2.44
N ARG A 41 -0.64 -6.95 -3.66
CA ARG A 41 -1.75 -7.72 -4.22
C ARG A 41 -1.92 -9.08 -3.56
N ALA A 42 -0.81 -9.75 -3.20
CA ALA A 42 -0.87 -11.01 -2.48
C ALA A 42 -1.42 -10.84 -1.05
N ASP A 43 -1.09 -9.73 -0.39
CA ASP A 43 -1.56 -9.41 0.94
C ASP A 43 -3.06 -9.05 0.94
N GLY A 44 -3.51 -8.18 0.02
CA GLY A 44 -4.94 -7.89 -0.18
C GLY A 44 -5.63 -7.19 1.01
N THR A 45 -4.87 -6.78 2.03
CA THR A 45 -5.37 -6.18 3.26
C THR A 45 -5.65 -4.68 3.14
N ALA A 46 -4.98 -3.99 2.21
CA ALA A 46 -5.10 -2.55 2.12
C ALA A 46 -6.48 -2.11 1.62
N MET A 47 -7.03 -1.08 2.25
CA MET A 47 -8.38 -0.55 2.01
C MET A 47 -8.66 -0.24 0.55
N ARG A 48 -7.64 0.16 -0.24
CA ARG A 48 -7.83 0.41 -1.68
C ARG A 48 -8.18 -0.83 -2.50
N PHE A 49 -7.90 -2.02 -2.00
CA PHE A 49 -8.23 -3.30 -2.66
C PHE A 49 -9.48 -3.94 -2.09
N GLN A 50 -9.83 -3.61 -0.85
CA GLN A 50 -11.06 -4.08 -0.23
C GLN A 50 -12.23 -3.26 -0.75
N ARG A 51 -13.25 -3.93 -1.30
CA ARG A 51 -14.51 -3.26 -1.62
C ARG A 51 -15.13 -2.83 -0.28
N GLN A 52 -15.30 -1.52 -0.08
CA GLN A 52 -16.05 -1.03 1.06
C GLN A 52 -17.46 -1.61 1.00
N VAL A 53 -17.75 -2.56 1.89
CA VAL A 53 -19.12 -3.00 2.14
C VAL A 53 -19.77 -1.86 2.92
N LYS A 54 -20.52 -1.01 2.22
CA LYS A 54 -21.44 -0.09 2.89
C LYS A 54 -22.53 -0.94 3.51
N ASN A 55 -22.41 -1.23 4.80
CA ASN A 55 -23.53 -1.77 5.58
C ASN A 55 -24.62 -0.69 5.59
N THR A 56 -25.72 -0.96 4.89
CA THR A 56 -26.93 -0.12 4.87
C THR A 56 -27.81 -0.49 6.05
#